data_AF-A0A8C1SQQ2-F1
#
_entry.id   AF-A0A8C1SQQ2-F1
#
_cell.length_a   1.000
_cell.length_b   1.000
_cell.length_c   1.000
_cell.angle_alpha   90.00
_cell.angle_beta   90.00
_cell.angle_gamma   90.00
#
_symmetry.space_group_name_H-M   'P 1'
#
loop_
_entity.id
_entity.type
_entity.pdbx_description
1 polymer ?
#
loop_
_entity_poly.entity_id
_entity_poly.type
_entity_poly.pdbx_seq_one_letter_code
_entity_poly.pdbx_strand_id
1 'polypeptide(L)'
;MRTVFNTQAGKIQTLTMEEREHILPMMRNAQWVEVVGRDAIYKEFLFKDFNQAFGFMSRVALQAEKMDHHPEWFNCTCSCKILIQKTIIY
;
A
#
# COMPACT_ATOMS: atom_id res chain seq x y z
N MET A 1 -5.71 -39.38 -21.01
CA MET A 1 -6.04 -37.94 -21.11
C MET A 1 -6.94 -37.57 -19.94
N ARG A 2 -6.35 -37.12 -18.83
CA ARG A 2 -7.05 -36.55 -17.66
C ARG A 2 -6.05 -35.70 -16.87
N THR A 3 -6.25 -34.40 -17.01
CA THR A 3 -6.03 -33.29 -16.08
C THR A 3 -5.20 -33.52 -14.82
N VAL A 4 -4.14 -32.72 -14.66
CA VAL A 4 -3.67 -32.24 -13.35
C VAL A 4 -3.64 -30.70 -13.41
N PHE A 5 -4.62 -30.07 -12.77
CA PHE A 5 -4.57 -28.67 -12.39
C PHE A 5 -3.56 -28.56 -11.25
N ASN A 6 -2.38 -27.98 -11.50
CA ASN A 6 -1.43 -27.68 -10.43
C ASN A 6 -1.70 -26.28 -9.90
N THR A 7 -2.47 -26.22 -8.82
CA THR A 7 -2.68 -25.05 -7.96
C THR A 7 -1.37 -24.70 -7.25
N GLN A 8 -0.63 -23.71 -7.74
CA GLN A 8 0.41 -23.07 -6.95
C GLN A 8 -0.20 -21.92 -6.14
N ALA A 9 -0.32 -22.14 -4.83
CA ALA A 9 -0.59 -21.10 -3.85
C ALA A 9 0.42 -19.96 -4.03
N GLY A 10 -0.09 -18.73 -4.09
CA GLY A 10 0.64 -17.51 -4.45
C GLY A 10 1.92 -17.33 -3.66
N LYS A 11 3.06 -17.54 -4.34
CA LYS A 11 4.36 -17.21 -3.79
C LYS A 11 4.49 -15.70 -3.82
N ILE A 12 4.34 -15.13 -2.65
CA ILE A 12 4.72 -13.79 -2.26
C ILE A 12 6.21 -13.56 -2.68
N GLN A 13 6.46 -13.05 -3.91
CA GLN A 13 7.73 -12.51 -4.45
C GLN A 13 8.02 -11.00 -4.19
N THR A 14 9.06 -10.68 -3.42
CA THR A 14 9.54 -9.30 -3.22
C THR A 14 10.04 -8.65 -4.52
N LEU A 15 9.89 -7.31 -4.66
CA LEU A 15 10.40 -6.58 -5.83
C LEU A 15 11.90 -6.83 -6.01
N THR A 16 12.27 -7.18 -7.24
CA THR A 16 13.67 -7.29 -7.67
C THR A 16 14.34 -5.91 -7.65
N MET A 17 15.68 -5.88 -7.66
CA MET A 17 16.43 -4.61 -7.70
C MET A 17 16.09 -3.79 -8.94
N GLU A 18 15.92 -4.45 -10.09
CA GLU A 18 15.56 -3.82 -11.36
C GLU A 18 14.17 -3.17 -11.31
N GLU A 19 13.18 -3.84 -10.73
CA GLU A 19 11.82 -3.28 -10.57
C GLU A 19 11.82 -2.09 -9.59
N ARG A 20 12.62 -2.17 -8.52
CA ARG A 20 12.77 -1.07 -7.54
C ARG A 20 13.35 0.18 -8.20
N GLU A 21 14.35 0.03 -9.06
CA GLU A 21 14.95 1.17 -9.77
C GLU A 21 13.95 1.92 -10.65
N HIS A 22 12.95 1.23 -11.21
CA HIS A 22 11.93 1.86 -12.05
C HIS A 22 10.75 2.42 -11.25
N ILE A 23 10.31 1.72 -10.20
CA ILE A 23 9.09 2.06 -9.45
C ILE A 23 9.37 3.11 -8.37
N LEU A 24 10.48 3.00 -7.62
CA LEU A 24 10.76 3.88 -6.50
C LEU A 24 10.88 5.36 -6.90
N PRO A 25 11.48 5.74 -8.05
CA PRO A 25 11.47 7.14 -8.50
C PRO A 25 10.04 7.68 -8.71
N MET A 26 9.14 6.88 -9.29
CA MET A 26 7.74 7.28 -9.48
C MET A 26 7.02 7.46 -8.14
N MET A 27 7.27 6.55 -7.20
CA MET A 27 6.70 6.64 -5.84
C MET A 27 7.22 7.87 -5.10
N ARG A 28 8.51 8.18 -5.19
CA ARG A 28 9.12 9.40 -4.61
C ARG A 28 8.53 10.67 -5.22
N ASN A 29 8.33 10.71 -6.54
CA ASN A 29 7.65 11.84 -7.20
C ASN A 29 6.21 12.03 -6.69
N ALA A 30 5.54 10.92 -6.35
CA ALA A 30 4.23 10.93 -5.71
C ALA A 30 4.29 11.14 -4.18
N GLN A 31 5.43 11.56 -3.62
CA GLN A 31 5.64 11.84 -2.19
C GLN A 31 5.50 10.61 -1.27
N TRP A 32 5.76 9.41 -1.78
CA TRP A 32 5.97 8.25 -0.94
C TRP A 32 7.41 8.20 -0.45
N VAL A 33 7.58 7.80 0.81
CA VAL A 33 8.88 7.74 1.50
C VAL A 33 9.12 6.31 1.95
N GLU A 34 10.34 5.81 1.77
CA GLU A 34 10.75 4.48 2.22
C GLU A 34 10.91 4.48 3.75
N VAL A 35 10.40 3.43 4.42
CA VAL A 35 10.52 3.28 5.87
C VAL A 35 11.91 2.75 6.20
N VAL A 36 12.68 3.49 7.00
CA VAL A 36 14.02 3.04 7.42
C VAL A 36 13.91 1.77 8.26
N GLY A 37 14.61 0.71 7.85
CA GLY A 37 14.64 -0.57 8.56
C GLY A 37 13.46 -1.52 8.29
N ARG A 38 12.55 -1.17 7.36
CA ARG A 38 11.43 -2.03 6.94
C ARG A 38 11.22 -1.89 5.43
N ASP A 39 10.92 -3.00 4.74
CA ASP A 39 10.58 -2.97 3.31
C ASP A 39 9.14 -2.48 3.07
N ALA A 40 8.93 -1.19 3.35
CA ALA A 40 7.64 -0.52 3.26
C ALA A 40 7.84 0.90 2.77
N ILE A 41 6.81 1.43 2.12
CA ILE A 41 6.69 2.86 1.83
C ILE A 41 5.55 3.43 2.67
N TYR A 42 5.70 4.67 3.09
CA TYR A 42 4.64 5.41 3.75
C TYR A 42 4.39 6.75 3.07
N LYS A 43 3.15 7.21 3.20
CA LYS A 43 2.76 8.55 2.78
C LYS A 43 1.77 9.12 3.78
N GLU A 44 1.97 10.39 4.10
CA GLU A 44 1.05 11.17 4.92
C GLU A 44 0.08 11.95 4.04
N PHE A 45 -1.19 11.88 4.41
CA PHE A 45 -2.27 12.63 3.79
C PHE A 45 -2.89 13.55 4.84
N LEU A 46 -2.95 14.84 4.51
CA LEU A 46 -3.54 15.88 5.33
C LEU A 46 -4.91 16.24 4.76
N PHE A 47 -5.95 16.14 5.59
CA PHE A 47 -7.30 16.51 5.20
C PHE A 47 -7.79 17.70 6.02
N LYS A 48 -8.74 18.45 5.44
CA LYS A 48 -9.34 19.61 6.11
C LYS A 48 -10.16 19.21 7.33
N ASP A 49 -10.80 18.04 7.29
CA ASP A 49 -11.70 17.55 8.33
C ASP A 49 -11.76 16.01 8.34
N PHE A 50 -12.37 15.47 9.40
CA PHE A 50 -12.51 14.03 9.60
C PHE A 50 -13.38 13.36 8.53
N ASN A 51 -14.40 14.05 8.01
CA ASN A 51 -15.31 13.46 7.01
C ASN A 51 -14.55 13.18 5.71
N GLN A 52 -13.72 14.12 5.24
CA GLN A 52 -12.87 13.92 4.08
C GLN A 52 -11.84 12.81 4.30
N ALA A 53 -11.21 12.79 5.48
CA ALA A 53 -10.27 11.76 5.88
C ALA A 53 -10.92 10.36 5.83
N PHE A 54 -12.09 10.21 6.47
CA PHE A 54 -12.81 8.94 6.53
C PHE A 54 -13.34 8.50 5.16
N GLY A 55 -13.88 9.43 4.36
CA GLY A 55 -14.33 9.13 3.00
C GLY A 55 -13.20 8.66 2.08
N PHE A 56 -11.99 9.20 2.27
CA PHE A 56 -10.79 8.68 1.60
C PHE A 56 -10.44 7.27 2.10
N MET A 57 -10.46 7.04 3.42
CA MET A 57 -10.21 5.72 4.01
C MET A 57 -11.15 4.65 3.46
N SER A 58 -12.45 4.94 3.34
CA SER A 58 -13.43 3.99 2.80
C SER A 58 -13.13 3.58 1.35
N ARG A 59 -12.70 4.51 0.50
CA ARG A 59 -12.32 4.19 -0.89
C ARG A 59 -11.08 3.30 -0.95
N VAL A 60 -10.08 3.60 -0.10
CA VAL A 60 -8.87 2.76 0.01
C VAL A 60 -9.24 1.36 0.50
N ALA A 61 -10.11 1.23 1.50
CA ALA A 61 -10.54 -0.08 2.01
C ALA A 61 -11.23 -0.92 0.93
N LEU A 62 -12.10 -0.33 0.11
CA LEU A 62 -12.75 -1.03 -1.00
C LEU A 62 -11.75 -1.52 -2.06
N GLN A 63 -10.70 -0.74 -2.33
CA GLN A 63 -9.66 -1.14 -3.28
C GLN A 63 -8.73 -2.20 -2.69
N ALA A 64 -8.39 -2.08 -1.41
CA ALA A 64 -7.60 -3.05 -0.66
C ALA A 64 -8.26 -4.43 -0.67
N GLU A 65 -9.57 -4.47 -0.44
CA GLU A 65 -10.35 -5.71 -0.47
C GLU A 65 -10.35 -6.36 -1.86
N LYS A 66 -10.51 -5.57 -2.93
CA LYS A 66 -10.43 -6.09 -4.31
C LYS A 66 -9.07 -6.66 -4.66
N MET A 67 -8.01 -6.13 -4.06
CA MET A 67 -6.63 -6.54 -4.28
C MET A 67 -6.18 -7.65 -3.31
N ASP A 68 -7.02 -8.04 -2.35
CA ASP A 68 -6.65 -8.90 -1.22
C ASP A 68 -5.35 -8.44 -0.53
N HIS A 69 -5.21 -7.11 -0.41
CA HIS A 69 -4.02 -6.48 0.10
C HIS A 69 -4.37 -5.26 0.96
N HIS A 70 -4.29 -5.45 2.28
CA HIS A 70 -4.70 -4.45 3.25
C HIS A 70 -3.53 -3.55 3.66
N PRO A 71 -3.67 -2.21 3.54
CA PRO A 71 -2.66 -1.28 4.00
C PRO A 71 -2.65 -1.19 5.52
N GLU A 72 -1.48 -0.86 6.08
CA GLU A 72 -1.38 -0.45 7.47
C GLU A 72 -1.56 1.07 7.54
N TRP A 73 -2.50 1.55 8.36
CA TRP A 73 -2.74 2.99 8.48
C TRP A 73 -2.82 3.46 9.94
N PHE A 74 -2.53 4.74 10.14
CA PHE A 74 -2.72 5.42 11.41
C PHE A 74 -3.50 6.71 11.17
N ASN A 75 -4.62 6.89 11.86
CA ASN A 75 -5.43 8.10 11.82
C ASN A 75 -5.30 8.86 13.14
N CYS A 76 -4.91 10.13 13.07
CA CYS A 76 -4.92 11.02 14.23
C CYS A 76 -5.99 12.10 14.04
N THR A 77 -7.06 12.02 14.84
CA THR A 77 -8.22 12.92 14.78
C THR A 77 -7.90 14.35 15.20
N CYS A 78 -6.93 14.56 16.09
CA CYS A 78 -6.51 15.89 16.55
C CYS A 78 -5.89 16.78 15.45
N SER A 79 -5.48 16.20 14.32
CA SER A 79 -4.85 16.95 13.22
C SER A 79 -5.29 16.51 11.83
N CYS A 80 -6.34 15.67 11.73
CA CYS A 80 -6.84 15.11 10.47
C CYS A 80 -5.72 14.59 9.54
N LYS A 81 -4.75 13.88 10.14
CA LYS A 81 -3.63 13.24 9.42
C LYS A 81 -3.93 11.76 9.27
N ILE A 82 -3.76 11.24 8.05
CA ILE A 82 -3.75 9.81 7.77
C ILE A 82 -2.36 9.44 7.27
N LEU A 83 -1.71 8.55 7.98
CA LEU A 83 -0.51 7.90 7.51
C LEU A 83 -0.92 6.56 6.91
N ILE A 84 -0.59 6.34 5.63
CA ILE A 84 -0.75 5.05 4.96
C ILE A 84 0.63 4.47 4.79
N GLN A 85 0.83 3.29 5.33
CA GLN A 85 1.95 2.42 5.03
C GLN A 85 1.45 1.37 4.05
N LYS A 86 2.13 1.29 2.91
CA LYS A 86 2.02 0.13 2.04
C LYS A 86 3.31 -0.66 2.23
N THR A 87 3.21 -1.83 2.83
CA THR A 87 4.33 -2.77 2.77
C THR A 87 4.57 -3.08 1.30
N ILE A 88 5.82 -3.06 0.84
CA ILE A 88 6.14 -3.32 -0.57
C ILE A 88 5.99 -4.83 -0.78
N ILE A 89 4.75 -5.28 -0.96
CA ILE A 89 4.44 -6.68 -1.18
C ILE A 89 3.21 -6.77 -2.08
N TYR A 90 3.36 -7.48 -3.21
CA TYR A 90 2.35 -7.94 -4.20
C TYR A 90 1.50 -6.88 -4.91
#